data_AF-A0A8T4Q9T2-F1
#
_entry.id   AF-A0A8T4Q9T2-F1
#
_cell.length_a   1.000
_cell.length_b   1.000
_cell.length_c   1.000
_cell.angle_alpha   90.00
_cell.angle_beta   90.00
_cell.angle_gamma   90.00
#
_symmetry.space_group_name_H-M   'P 1'
#
loop_
_entity.id
_entity.type
_entity.pdbx_description
1 polymer ?
#
loop_
_entity_poly.entity_id
_entity_poly.type
_entity_poly.pdbx_seq_one_letter_code
_entity_poly.pdbx_strand_id
1 'polypeptide(L)'
;MRYIVDESCSSCYDVKTFGQILSRNLGIKIKNENNIDFKTTEGKKLIETYAIKKLPAIIISSDVKEYPGAFKVLEGVGSVENDGSYVFRNNEVLGNYKDLETGKVVELQKKQ
;
A
#
# COMPACT_ATOMS: atom_id res chain seq x y z
N MET A 1 -1.00 2.81 -10.05
CA MET A 1 -0.88 2.50 -8.63
C MET A 1 -1.07 3.79 -7.84
N ARG A 2 -1.75 3.73 -6.69
CA ARG A 2 -1.91 4.86 -5.78
C ARG A 2 -1.35 4.48 -4.42
N TYR A 3 -0.64 5.40 -3.80
CA TYR A 3 -0.06 5.24 -2.49
C TYR A 3 -0.69 6.25 -1.55
N ILE A 4 -1.40 5.77 -0.53
CA ILE A 4 -1.86 6.64 0.54
C ILE A 4 -0.76 6.68 1.59
N VAL A 5 -0.24 7.87 1.86
CA VAL A 5 0.93 8.07 2.73
C VAL A 5 0.64 9.11 3.81
N ASP A 6 1.47 9.12 4.84
CA ASP A 6 1.60 10.26 5.74
C ASP A 6 2.91 10.97 5.40
N GLU A 7 2.83 12.11 4.70
CA GLU A 7 4.01 12.89 4.31
C GLU A 7 4.77 13.45 5.52
N SER A 8 4.12 13.54 6.69
CA SER A 8 4.79 13.92 7.94
C SER A 8 5.46 12.74 8.67
N CYS A 9 5.29 11.51 8.20
CA CYS A 9 5.91 10.32 8.80
C CYS A 9 7.26 10.00 8.14
N SER A 10 8.34 10.57 8.68
CA SER A 10 9.71 10.32 8.16
C SER A 10 10.23 8.90 8.40
N SER A 11 9.67 8.18 9.37
CA SER A 11 10.08 6.81 9.71
C SER A 11 9.20 5.73 9.10
N CYS A 12 8.10 6.07 8.43
CA CYS A 12 7.23 5.12 7.75
C CYS A 12 7.91 4.50 6.52
N TYR A 13 7.46 3.31 6.12
CA TYR A 13 8.00 2.62 4.95
C TYR A 13 7.91 3.44 3.65
N ASP A 14 9.00 3.45 2.86
CA ASP A 14 9.04 4.12 1.55
C ASP A 14 8.38 3.26 0.46
N VAL A 15 7.16 3.65 0.09
CA VAL A 15 6.33 3.00 -0.94
C VAL A 15 6.99 2.92 -2.32
N LYS A 16 7.94 3.80 -2.66
CA LYS A 16 8.66 3.71 -3.94
C LYS A 16 9.46 2.41 -4.04
N THR A 17 9.96 1.92 -2.91
CA THR A 17 10.67 0.64 -2.83
C THR A 17 9.74 -0.52 -3.18
N PHE A 18 8.48 -0.46 -2.76
CA PHE A 18 7.49 -1.51 -3.06
C PHE A 18 7.18 -1.60 -4.55
N GLY A 19 6.92 -0.47 -5.22
CA GLY A 19 6.68 -0.45 -6.67
C GLY A 19 7.86 -1.06 -7.44
N GLN A 20 9.09 -0.73 -7.06
CA GLN A 20 10.29 -1.31 -7.67
C GLN A 20 10.40 -2.83 -7.44
N ILE A 21 10.08 -3.32 -6.24
CA ILE A 21 10.08 -4.76 -5.92
C ILE A 21 9.06 -5.50 -6.79
N LEU A 22 7.82 -4.98 -6.88
CA LEU A 22 6.79 -5.59 -7.71
C LEU A 22 7.20 -5.64 -9.19
N SER A 23 7.78 -4.55 -9.69
CA SER A 23 8.26 -4.48 -11.08
C SER A 23 9.39 -5.46 -11.35
N ARG A 24 10.43 -5.49 -10.50
CA ARG A 24 11.62 -6.33 -10.70
C ARG A 24 11.38 -7.81 -10.43
N ASN A 25 10.65 -8.12 -9.36
CA ASN A 25 10.53 -9.51 -8.89
C ASN A 25 9.30 -10.21 -9.46
N LEU A 26 8.23 -9.46 -9.76
CA LEU A 26 6.96 -10.03 -10.23
C LEU A 26 6.59 -9.60 -11.65
N GLY A 27 7.43 -8.78 -12.31
CA GLY A 27 7.24 -8.37 -13.70
C GLY A 27 6.06 -7.43 -13.93
N ILE A 28 5.48 -6.84 -12.87
CA ILE A 28 4.36 -5.90 -12.98
C ILE A 28 4.85 -4.62 -13.68
N LYS A 29 4.20 -4.24 -14.79
CA LYS A 29 4.50 -2.97 -15.45
C LYS A 29 3.70 -1.86 -14.79
N ILE A 30 4.40 -0.97 -14.11
CA ILE A 30 3.79 0.20 -13.46
C ILE A 30 3.81 1.37 -14.44
N LYS A 31 2.63 1.77 -14.93
CA LYS A 31 2.50 2.91 -15.86
C LYS A 31 2.44 4.25 -15.15
N ASN A 32 1.62 4.34 -14.10
CA ASN A 32 1.38 5.56 -13.34
C ASN A 32 1.46 5.26 -11.83
N GLU A 33 2.07 6.17 -11.09
CA GLU A 33 2.20 6.12 -9.62
C GLU A 33 1.86 7.49 -9.05
N ASN A 34 0.92 7.53 -8.11
CA ASN A 34 0.54 8.76 -7.43
C ASN A 34 0.67 8.57 -5.92
N ASN A 35 1.42 9.46 -5.29
CA ASN A 35 1.43 9.62 -3.83
C ASN A 35 0.31 10.58 -3.44
N ILE A 36 -0.51 10.17 -2.49
CA ILE A 36 -1.67 10.93 -2.00
C ILE A 36 -1.53 11.00 -0.49
N ASP A 37 -1.32 12.20 0.05
CA ASP A 37 -1.29 12.38 1.49
C ASP A 37 -2.68 12.16 2.10
N PHE A 38 -2.72 11.42 3.20
CA PHE A 38 -3.96 11.03 3.88
C PHE A 38 -4.79 12.21 4.42
N LYS A 39 -4.19 13.39 4.60
CA LYS A 39 -4.88 14.60 5.09
C LYS A 39 -5.65 15.29 3.97
N THR A 40 -5.34 15.00 2.70
CA THR A 40 -6.04 15.57 1.54
C THR A 40 -7.47 15.03 1.42
N THR A 41 -8.34 15.76 0.72
CA THR A 41 -9.71 15.31 0.44
C THR A 41 -9.73 13.98 -0.31
N GLU A 42 -8.83 13.79 -1.28
CA GLU A 42 -8.70 12.53 -2.01
C GLU A 42 -8.23 11.39 -1.11
N GLY A 43 -7.21 11.64 -0.29
CA GLY A 43 -6.67 10.65 0.66
C GLY A 43 -7.73 10.14 1.64
N LYS A 44 -8.50 11.05 2.25
CA LYS A 44 -9.61 10.71 3.16
C LYS A 44 -10.67 9.87 2.46
N LYS A 45 -11.07 10.27 1.25
CA LYS A 45 -12.06 9.53 0.46
C LYS A 45 -11.61 8.10 0.17
N LEU A 46 -10.34 7.90 -0.18
CA LEU A 46 -9.79 6.57 -0.46
C LEU A 46 -9.67 5.72 0.81
N ILE A 47 -9.32 6.34 1.94
CA ILE A 47 -9.31 5.68 3.25
C ILE A 47 -10.70 5.16 3.62
N GLU A 48 -11.72 5.98 3.45
CA GLU A 48 -13.12 5.58 3.70
C GLU A 48 -13.57 4.48 2.73
N THR A 49 -13.34 4.67 1.43
CA THR A 49 -13.73 3.74 0.36
C THR A 49 -13.19 2.32 0.61
N TYR A 50 -11.91 2.22 1.00
CA TYR A 50 -11.22 0.94 1.13
C TYR A 50 -11.03 0.51 2.59
N ALA A 51 -11.66 1.19 3.55
CA ALA A 51 -11.51 0.95 4.99
C ALA A 51 -10.03 0.79 5.40
N ILE A 52 -9.18 1.73 4.98
CA ILE A 52 -7.74 1.70 5.26
C ILE A 52 -7.52 2.08 6.73
N LYS A 53 -6.81 1.23 7.46
CA LYS A 53 -6.49 1.44 8.88
C LYS A 53 -5.03 1.76 9.14
N LYS A 54 -4.14 1.49 8.18
CA LYS A 54 -2.69 1.60 8.33
C LYS A 54 -2.09 2.30 7.12
N LEU A 55 -1.08 3.13 7.36
CA LEU A 55 -0.32 3.82 6.33
C LEU A 55 1.16 3.42 6.37
N PRO A 56 1.84 3.29 5.22
CA PRO A 56 1.30 3.56 3.89
C PRO A 56 0.34 2.47 3.39
N ALA A 57 -0.66 2.83 2.59
CA ALA A 57 -1.55 1.87 1.93
C ALA A 57 -1.34 1.90 0.42
N ILE A 58 -1.35 0.73 -0.21
CA ILE A 58 -0.99 0.57 -1.63
C ILE A 58 -2.19 0.02 -2.38
N ILE A 59 -2.69 0.81 -3.32
CA ILE A 59 -3.85 0.49 -4.13
C ILE A 59 -3.37 0.24 -5.57
N ILE A 60 -3.53 -1.00 -6.02
CA ILE A 60 -3.17 -1.47 -7.36
C ILE A 60 -4.46 -1.60 -8.16
N SER A 61 -4.47 -1.14 -9.40
CA SER A 61 -5.63 -1.26 -10.28
C SER A 61 -5.97 -2.73 -10.55
N SER A 62 -7.18 -2.97 -11.03
CA SER A 62 -7.67 -4.28 -11.45
C SER A 62 -6.77 -4.98 -12.48
N ASP A 63 -5.95 -4.21 -13.22
CA ASP A 63 -4.98 -4.71 -14.20
C ASP A 63 -3.97 -5.69 -13.59
N VAL A 64 -3.78 -5.69 -12.26
CA VAL A 64 -2.91 -6.66 -11.57
C VAL A 64 -3.34 -8.12 -11.83
N LYS A 65 -4.61 -8.35 -12.17
CA LYS A 65 -5.15 -9.66 -12.55
C LYS A 65 -4.55 -10.19 -13.85
N GLU A 66 -3.99 -9.33 -14.70
CA GLU A 66 -3.24 -9.72 -15.90
C GLU A 66 -1.85 -10.31 -15.57
N TYR A 67 -1.45 -10.28 -14.30
CA TYR A 67 -0.19 -10.83 -13.79
C TYR A 67 -0.45 -11.97 -12.78
N PRO A 68 -0.88 -13.17 -13.21
CA PRO A 68 -1.31 -14.24 -12.29
C PRO A 68 -0.26 -14.64 -11.26
N GLY A 69 1.02 -14.67 -11.64
CA GLY A 69 2.11 -14.98 -10.71
C GLY A 69 2.28 -13.92 -9.62
N ALA A 70 2.11 -12.65 -9.97
CA ALA A 70 2.17 -11.55 -9.01
C ALA A 70 0.92 -11.53 -8.12
N PHE A 71 -0.25 -11.73 -8.73
CA PHE A 71 -1.53 -11.77 -8.03
C PHE A 71 -1.54 -12.86 -6.94
N LYS A 72 -1.02 -14.06 -7.24
CA LYS A 72 -0.90 -15.14 -6.27
C LYS A 72 -0.04 -14.79 -5.04
N VAL A 73 1.01 -13.99 -5.21
CA VAL A 73 1.85 -13.52 -4.09
C VAL A 73 1.10 -12.47 -3.27
N LEU A 74 0.33 -11.61 -3.94
CA LEU A 74 -0.45 -10.55 -3.32
C LEU A 74 -1.64 -11.07 -2.52
N GLU A 75 -2.27 -12.19 -2.91
CA GLU A 75 -3.42 -12.79 -2.18
C GLU A 75 -3.17 -13.01 -0.68
N GLY A 76 -1.91 -13.22 -0.26
CA GLY A 76 -1.56 -13.45 1.15
C GLY A 76 -1.35 -12.19 2.00
N VAL A 77 -1.34 -11.00 1.41
CA VAL A 77 -0.89 -9.75 2.08
C VAL A 77 -1.85 -8.57 1.90
N GLY A 78 -3.04 -8.83 1.38
CA GLY A 78 -4.06 -7.80 1.15
C GLY A 78 -5.40 -8.40 0.71
N SER A 79 -6.21 -7.59 0.05
CA SER A 79 -7.54 -7.98 -0.42
C SER A 79 -7.85 -7.38 -1.79
N VAL A 80 -8.76 -8.02 -2.50
CA VAL A 80 -9.41 -7.44 -3.68
C VAL A 80 -10.71 -6.80 -3.26
N GLU A 81 -10.90 -5.56 -3.67
CA GLU A 81 -12.07 -4.74 -3.35
C GLU A 81 -13.16 -4.90 -4.42
N ASN A 82 -14.36 -4.40 -4.13
CA ASN A 82 -15.54 -4.56 -5.01
C ASN A 82 -15.36 -3.93 -6.41
N ASP A 83 -14.53 -2.90 -6.53
CA ASP A 83 -14.19 -2.26 -7.80
C ASP A 83 -13.11 -3.03 -8.58
N GLY A 84 -12.63 -4.15 -8.03
CA GLY A 84 -11.58 -4.99 -8.59
C GLY A 84 -10.17 -4.51 -8.30
N SER A 85 -9.99 -3.38 -7.61
CA SER A 85 -8.69 -2.91 -7.14
C SER A 85 -8.14 -3.85 -6.08
N TYR A 86 -6.83 -4.04 -6.06
CA TYR A 86 -6.15 -4.75 -4.98
C TYR A 86 -5.60 -3.74 -3.97
N VAL A 87 -5.87 -3.97 -2.68
CA VAL A 87 -5.38 -3.13 -1.57
C VAL A 87 -4.45 -3.97 -0.71
N PHE A 88 -3.19 -3.53 -0.62
CA PHE A 88 -2.23 -4.10 0.31
C PHE A 88 -2.58 -3.70 1.75
N ARG A 89 -2.66 -4.67 2.68
CA ARG A 89 -3.10 -4.43 4.06
C ARG A 89 -2.11 -4.91 5.13
N ASN A 90 -1.10 -5.69 4.75
CA ASN A 90 -0.17 -6.30 5.69
C ASN A 90 1.09 -5.43 5.87
N ASN A 91 0.92 -4.23 6.42
CA ASN A 91 2.02 -3.27 6.63
C ASN A 91 3.19 -3.87 7.43
N GLU A 92 2.89 -4.85 8.29
CA GLU A 92 3.85 -5.51 9.16
C GLU A 92 5.00 -6.21 8.41
N VAL A 93 4.76 -6.63 7.16
CA VAL A 93 5.81 -7.26 6.35
C VAL A 93 6.67 -6.24 5.58
N LEU A 94 6.24 -4.97 5.50
CA LEU A 94 6.99 -3.91 4.81
C LEU A 94 7.94 -3.20 5.78
N GLY A 95 7.45 -2.82 6.95
CA GLY A 95 8.21 -2.09 7.95
C GLY A 95 7.33 -1.16 8.77
N ASN A 96 7.92 -0.07 9.25
CA ASN A 96 7.23 0.92 10.07
C ASN A 96 5.98 1.47 9.36
N TYR A 97 4.90 1.62 10.12
CA TYR A 97 3.63 2.08 9.61
C TYR A 97 2.93 2.96 10.62
N LYS A 98 2.07 3.86 10.15
CA LYS A 98 1.15 4.61 11.00
C LYS A 98 -0.16 3.88 11.13
N ASP A 99 -0.59 3.68 12.35
CA ASP A 99 -1.92 3.17 12.67
C ASP A 99 -2.89 4.36 12.76
N LEU A 100 -3.94 4.36 11.93
CA LEU A 100 -4.91 5.45 11.85
C LEU A 100 -5.95 5.40 12.97
N GLU A 101 -6.16 4.24 13.60
CA GLU A 101 -7.09 4.11 14.72
C GLU A 101 -6.48 4.74 15.99
N THR A 102 -5.17 4.57 16.19
CA THR A 102 -4.43 5.12 17.34
C THR A 102 -3.73 6.46 17.04
N GLY A 103 -3.54 6.78 15.76
CA GLY A 103 -2.77 7.94 15.30
C GLY A 103 -1.25 7.83 15.48
N LYS A 104 -0.74 6.67 15.93
CA LYS A 104 0.68 6.46 16.27
C LYS A 104 1.45 5.78 15.15
N VAL A 105 2.75 6.08 15.08
CA VAL A 105 3.68 5.30 14.27
C VAL A 105 4.11 4.08 15.06
N VAL A 106 3.94 2.90 14.46
CA VAL A 106 4.43 1.62 14.97
C VAL A 106 5.76 1.34 14.29
N GLU A 107 6.81 1.28 15.09
CA GLU A 107 8.15 0.93 14.64
C GLU A 107 8.37 -0.57 14.77
N LEU A 108 8.59 -1.23 13.64
CA LEU A 108 8.93 -2.64 13.61
C LEU A 108 10.44 -2.73 13.61
N GLN A 109 11.02 -2.91 14.80
CA GLN A 109 12.44 -3.22 14.93
C GLN A 109 12.72 -4.47 14.10
N LYS A 110 13.59 -4.34 13.08
CA LYS A 110 14.14 -5.51 12.39
C LYS A 110 14.77 -6.38 13.47
N LYS A 111 14.17 -7.55 13.76
CA LYS A 111 14.89 -8.61 14.46
C LYS A 111 16.12 -8.90 13.62
N GLN A 112 17.26 -8.48 14.15
CA GLN A 112 18.59 -8.69 13.61
C GLN A 112 18.90 -10.18 13.54
#